data_AF-A0A9X2LIA3-F1
#
_entry.id   AF-A0A9X2LIA3-F1
#
_cell.length_a   1.000
_cell.length_b   1.000
_cell.length_c   1.000
_cell.angle_alpha   90.00
_cell.angle_beta   90.00
_cell.angle_gamma   90.00
#
_symmetry.space_group_name_H-M   'P 1'
#
loop_
_entity.id
_entity.type
_entity.pdbx_description
1 polymer ?
#
loop_
_entity_poly.entity_id
_entity_poly.type
_entity_poly.pdbx_seq_one_letter_code
_entity_poly.pdbx_strand_id
1 'polypeptide(L)'
;MRPPDLAPGAVIAQSLDNQWVTAELTREMVAGGRSLGEVGGAREKEVRAEYFRSLINTRQVVANRVFFYNNAAVSRDLVEGGAARRAHQKLLAQAALVPYLLNERDPAERPSTGLDFDERAFTAWQETLEGMPAGERVKCVRFSWEDQENRDATRSALFNAFAARVQGLTAKDIPLLAAQVGVPQRRHAAFAARIGEVVGLSNERSIRGDLVTRNVLYEEFVTVPGTAVSEGRYDRNKPFAAEIKQLLDLIYNVNLADALGMYPLTPAGSLRRVALQEWRDVRTTPAGTVTDPEQLLLFLQRQAFSTVQDRLALTPAAVDALALEDIWSLRQSDSWNAYIRAFDELTADPASFHERVGPVFDRYVRLNSEIVRLAEARGDSRARANKWLPVIEVVVTVGGAAFTAVTGDEAWSVAGSLGGVSARYGGSVQLVLRNRLEGRREQKFAREMAAVRFDGAREWERFHDMVRKLPGYREEGGSPAATGSATVQDELPEY
;
A
#
# COMPACT_ATOMS: atom_id res chain seq x y z
N MET A 1 10.08 22.66 -1.36
CA MET A 1 9.72 22.05 -0.05
C MET A 1 10.85 21.12 0.37
N ARG A 2 11.06 20.97 1.67
CA ARG A 2 11.83 19.89 2.30
C ARG A 2 10.86 18.86 2.89
N PRO A 3 11.30 17.65 3.28
CA PRO A 3 10.40 16.61 3.80
C PRO A 3 9.48 17.09 4.95
N PRO A 4 9.94 17.90 5.93
CA PRO A 4 9.06 18.42 6.99
C PRO A 4 7.93 19.36 6.53
N ASP A 5 8.02 19.90 5.31
CA ASP A 5 6.99 20.79 4.74
C ASP A 5 5.85 20.00 4.07
N LEU A 6 5.97 18.68 3.94
CA LEU A 6 4.91 17.84 3.39
C LEU A 6 3.72 17.78 4.36
N ALA A 7 2.52 17.65 3.80
CA ALA A 7 1.31 17.53 4.60
C ALA A 7 1.33 16.24 5.43
N PRO A 8 0.78 16.27 6.66
CA PRO A 8 0.48 15.06 7.41
C PRO A 8 -0.33 14.09 6.54
N GLY A 9 0.08 12.81 6.49
CA GLY A 9 -0.60 11.80 5.69
C GLY A 9 -0.31 11.86 4.18
N ALA A 10 0.69 12.63 3.72
CA ALA A 10 1.20 12.48 2.37
C ALA A 10 1.75 11.06 2.15
N VAL A 11 1.61 10.56 0.92
CA VAL A 11 1.94 9.17 0.58
C VAL A 11 2.90 9.06 -0.59
N ILE A 12 3.65 7.95 -0.62
CA ILE A 12 4.38 7.48 -1.79
C ILE A 12 3.58 6.36 -2.44
N ALA A 13 2.99 6.63 -3.61
CA ALA A 13 2.21 5.63 -4.34
C ALA A 13 3.14 4.70 -5.13
N GLN A 14 3.22 3.43 -4.74
CA GLN A 14 4.11 2.46 -5.41
C GLN A 14 3.68 2.21 -6.86
N SER A 15 2.39 2.32 -7.15
CA SER A 15 1.85 2.16 -8.51
C SER A 15 2.41 3.16 -9.51
N LEU A 16 2.87 4.33 -9.05
CA LEU A 16 3.46 5.34 -9.92
C LEU A 16 4.86 4.98 -10.40
N ASP A 17 5.54 4.05 -9.74
CA ASP A 17 6.84 3.55 -10.19
C ASP A 17 6.75 2.98 -11.62
N ASN A 18 7.63 3.45 -12.50
CA ASN A 18 7.64 3.07 -13.90
C ASN A 18 7.99 1.59 -14.14
N GLN A 19 8.46 0.87 -13.11
CA GLN A 19 8.74 -0.58 -13.15
C GLN A 19 7.76 -1.40 -12.28
N TRP A 20 6.76 -0.77 -11.66
CA TRP A 20 5.75 -1.47 -10.88
C TRP A 20 4.84 -2.33 -11.77
N VAL A 21 4.62 -3.57 -11.32
CA VAL A 21 3.69 -4.56 -11.86
C VAL A 21 3.22 -5.43 -10.71
N THR A 22 1.97 -5.89 -10.76
CA THR A 22 1.42 -6.81 -9.75
C THR A 22 2.19 -8.14 -9.71
N ALA A 23 2.09 -8.85 -8.59
CA ALA A 23 2.75 -10.15 -8.44
C ALA A 23 2.26 -11.17 -9.49
N GLU A 24 0.98 -11.12 -9.86
CA GLU A 24 0.39 -11.96 -10.90
C GLU A 24 0.95 -11.62 -12.28
N LEU A 25 0.87 -10.35 -12.70
CA LEU A 25 1.40 -9.93 -14.00
C LEU A 25 2.91 -10.16 -14.10
N THR A 26 3.66 -10.02 -13.00
CA THR A 26 5.09 -10.36 -12.94
C THR A 26 5.33 -11.83 -13.27
N ARG A 27 4.54 -12.75 -12.69
CA ARG A 27 4.67 -14.19 -12.98
C ARG A 27 4.36 -14.49 -14.44
N GLU A 28 3.34 -13.86 -15.01
CA GLU A 28 3.01 -13.98 -16.44
C GLU A 28 4.13 -13.45 -17.34
N MET A 29 4.71 -12.30 -17.00
CA MET A 29 5.83 -11.72 -17.73
C MET A 29 7.04 -12.64 -17.70
N VAL A 30 7.37 -13.20 -16.54
CA VAL A 30 8.47 -14.18 -16.42
C VAL A 30 8.17 -15.43 -17.23
N ALA A 31 6.98 -16.03 -17.07
CA ALA A 31 6.62 -17.26 -17.78
C ALA A 31 6.62 -17.10 -19.31
N GLY A 32 6.07 -15.98 -19.80
CA GLY A 32 5.98 -15.64 -21.22
C GLY A 32 7.19 -14.91 -21.79
N GLY A 33 8.17 -14.53 -20.97
CA GLY A 33 9.30 -13.70 -21.37
C GLY A 33 8.90 -12.31 -21.89
N ARG A 34 7.77 -11.77 -21.43
CA ARG A 34 7.19 -10.50 -21.93
C ARG A 34 7.83 -9.29 -21.25
N SER A 35 8.01 -8.21 -22.01
CA SER A 35 8.49 -6.91 -21.53
C SER A 35 7.35 -6.05 -20.96
N LEU A 36 7.70 -4.94 -20.29
CA LEU A 36 6.72 -3.97 -19.78
C LEU A 36 5.88 -3.36 -20.91
N GLY A 37 6.47 -3.17 -22.10
CA GLY A 37 5.75 -2.68 -23.28
C GLY A 37 4.74 -3.71 -23.80
N GLU A 38 5.09 -5.00 -23.81
CA GLU A 38 4.21 -6.08 -24.28
C GLU A 38 3.01 -6.34 -23.36
N VAL A 39 3.08 -5.95 -22.08
CA VAL A 39 1.96 -5.98 -21.12
C VAL A 39 1.33 -4.60 -20.88
N GLY A 40 1.71 -3.59 -21.67
CA GLY A 40 1.41 -2.19 -21.42
C GLY A 40 -0.06 -1.91 -21.13
N GLY A 41 -0.99 -2.46 -21.93
CA GLY A 41 -2.42 -2.20 -21.75
C GLY A 41 -3.00 -2.75 -20.43
N ALA A 42 -2.60 -3.95 -20.00
CA ALA A 42 -3.05 -4.53 -18.73
C ALA A 42 -2.45 -3.75 -17.54
N ARG A 43 -1.15 -3.50 -17.61
CA ARG A 43 -0.41 -2.74 -16.59
C ARG A 43 -0.96 -1.32 -16.44
N GLU A 44 -1.19 -0.63 -17.55
CA GLU A 44 -1.66 0.76 -17.55
C GLU A 44 -3.02 0.88 -16.85
N LYS A 45 -3.93 -0.07 -17.09
CA LYS A 45 -5.22 -0.11 -16.40
C LYS A 45 -5.05 -0.22 -14.88
N GLU A 46 -4.21 -1.13 -14.41
CA GLU A 46 -3.96 -1.33 -12.98
C GLU A 46 -3.28 -0.09 -12.35
N VAL A 47 -2.24 0.43 -13.01
CA VAL A 47 -1.53 1.64 -12.56
C VAL A 47 -2.49 2.82 -12.48
N ARG A 48 -3.31 3.05 -13.52
CA ARG A 48 -4.20 4.20 -13.61
C ARG A 48 -5.27 4.17 -12.52
N ALA A 49 -5.84 3.00 -12.26
CA ALA A 49 -6.79 2.82 -11.18
C ALA A 49 -6.15 3.19 -9.82
N GLU A 50 -4.94 2.68 -9.55
CA GLU A 50 -4.23 2.93 -8.29
C GLU A 50 -3.70 4.36 -8.17
N TYR A 51 -3.31 4.99 -9.28
CA TYR A 51 -2.97 6.41 -9.35
C TYR A 51 -4.16 7.27 -8.92
N PHE A 52 -5.35 7.00 -9.47
CA PHE A 52 -6.56 7.71 -9.10
C PHE A 52 -6.99 7.41 -7.67
N ARG A 53 -6.90 6.16 -7.20
CA ARG A 53 -7.12 5.82 -5.79
C ARG A 53 -6.19 6.64 -4.90
N SER A 54 -4.91 6.78 -5.26
CA SER A 54 -3.96 7.60 -4.50
C SER A 54 -4.41 9.06 -4.39
N LEU A 55 -4.83 9.65 -5.51
CA LEU A 55 -5.33 11.03 -5.56
C LEU A 55 -6.67 11.25 -4.88
N ILE A 56 -7.56 10.26 -4.86
CA ILE A 56 -8.85 10.37 -4.18
C ILE A 56 -8.65 10.32 -2.67
N ASN A 57 -7.78 9.44 -2.22
CA ASN A 57 -7.72 9.06 -0.81
C ASN A 57 -6.70 9.85 0.01
N THR A 58 -5.89 10.69 -0.63
CA THR A 58 -4.81 11.39 0.05
C THR A 58 -4.73 12.85 -0.35
N ARG A 59 -4.23 13.68 0.57
CA ARG A 59 -4.04 15.11 0.30
C ARG A 59 -2.90 15.33 -0.70
N GLN A 60 -1.80 14.60 -0.55
CA GLN A 60 -0.63 14.70 -1.42
C GLN A 60 -0.09 13.32 -1.78
N VAL A 61 0.16 13.13 -3.08
CA VAL A 61 0.88 11.99 -3.63
C VAL A 61 2.26 12.48 -4.06
N VAL A 62 3.28 11.96 -3.41
CA VAL A 62 4.68 12.21 -3.74
C VAL A 62 5.17 11.07 -4.63
N ALA A 63 5.84 11.41 -5.74
CA ALA A 63 6.40 10.44 -6.67
C ALA A 63 7.74 10.95 -7.21
N ASN A 64 8.65 10.05 -7.56
CA ASN A 64 9.87 10.43 -8.24
C ASN A 64 9.50 11.18 -9.53
N ARG A 65 10.13 12.33 -9.77
CA ARG A 65 9.89 13.17 -10.95
C ARG A 65 9.91 12.37 -12.25
N VAL A 66 10.80 11.39 -12.37
CA VAL A 66 10.92 10.56 -13.56
C VAL A 66 9.65 9.78 -13.91
N PHE A 67 8.85 9.45 -12.90
CA PHE A 67 7.61 8.68 -13.09
C PHE A 67 6.52 9.47 -13.81
N PHE A 68 6.54 10.80 -13.78
CA PHE A 68 5.53 11.62 -14.46
C PHE A 68 5.57 11.51 -15.98
N TYR A 69 6.74 11.23 -16.56
CA TYR A 69 6.90 11.04 -18.00
C TYR A 69 7.25 9.60 -18.39
N ASN A 70 7.82 8.78 -17.51
CA ASN A 70 8.12 7.36 -17.80
C ASN A 70 7.00 6.38 -17.46
N ASN A 71 5.92 6.82 -16.80
CA ASN A 71 4.76 5.99 -16.55
C ASN A 71 3.64 6.33 -17.52
N ALA A 72 3.36 5.44 -18.48
CA ALA A 72 2.35 5.64 -19.53
C ALA A 72 0.95 6.00 -18.98
N ALA A 73 0.58 5.47 -17.82
CA ALA A 73 -0.71 5.76 -17.19
C ALA A 73 -0.84 7.22 -16.70
N VAL A 74 0.30 7.88 -16.44
CA VAL A 74 0.38 9.30 -16.06
C VAL A 74 0.68 10.16 -17.28
N SER A 75 1.70 9.79 -18.05
CA SER A 75 2.21 10.60 -19.14
C SER A 75 1.22 10.73 -20.29
N ARG A 76 0.28 9.79 -20.46
CA ARG A 76 -0.82 9.94 -21.41
C ARG A 76 -1.64 11.21 -21.20
N ASP A 77 -1.90 11.60 -19.95
CA ASP A 77 -2.69 12.79 -19.64
C ASP A 77 -1.93 14.08 -20.03
N LEU A 78 -0.60 14.00 -20.07
CA LEU A 78 0.28 15.05 -20.55
C LEU A 78 0.31 15.06 -22.09
N VAL A 79 0.58 13.90 -22.70
CA VAL A 79 0.78 13.75 -24.16
C VAL A 79 -0.50 14.02 -24.95
N GLU A 80 -1.65 13.53 -24.49
CA GLU A 80 -2.96 13.76 -25.13
C GLU A 80 -3.41 15.22 -24.98
N GLY A 81 -3.02 15.90 -23.89
CA GLY A 81 -3.29 17.32 -23.68
C GLY A 81 -4.71 17.61 -23.15
N GLY A 82 -5.27 18.75 -23.54
CA GLY A 82 -6.67 19.08 -23.30
C GLY A 82 -7.07 19.24 -21.83
N ALA A 83 -8.21 18.66 -21.45
CA ALA A 83 -8.77 18.76 -20.10
C ALA A 83 -7.92 18.01 -19.06
N ALA A 84 -7.37 16.86 -19.43
CA ALA A 84 -6.52 16.05 -18.58
C ALA A 84 -5.23 16.80 -18.22
N ARG A 85 -4.52 17.38 -19.20
CA ARG A 85 -3.33 18.22 -18.95
C ARG A 85 -3.64 19.39 -18.02
N ARG A 86 -4.78 20.08 -18.21
CA ARG A 86 -5.21 21.17 -17.31
C ARG A 86 -5.52 20.68 -15.90
N ALA A 87 -6.16 19.52 -15.74
CA ALA A 87 -6.38 18.90 -14.44
C ALA A 87 -5.04 18.57 -13.77
N HIS A 88 -4.09 18.03 -14.53
CA HIS A 88 -2.73 17.74 -14.05
C HIS A 88 -2.01 19.00 -13.55
N GLN A 89 -2.07 20.10 -14.33
CA GLN A 89 -1.49 21.40 -13.91
C GLN A 89 -2.07 21.88 -12.59
N LYS A 90 -3.40 21.78 -12.42
CA LYS A 90 -4.08 22.18 -11.18
C LYS A 90 -3.69 21.29 -9.99
N LEU A 91 -3.54 19.98 -10.21
CA LEU A 91 -3.06 19.04 -9.19
C LEU A 91 -1.62 19.34 -8.76
N LEU A 92 -0.74 19.74 -9.69
CA LEU A 92 0.61 20.19 -9.38
C LEU A 92 0.62 21.53 -8.63
N ALA A 93 -0.19 22.50 -9.07
CA ALA A 93 -0.30 23.82 -8.45
C ALA A 93 -0.80 23.74 -6.99
N GLN A 94 -1.78 22.85 -6.73
CA GLN A 94 -2.29 22.59 -5.38
C GLN A 94 -1.40 21.65 -4.55
N ALA A 95 -0.28 21.18 -5.11
CA ALA A 95 0.58 20.18 -4.49
C ALA A 95 -0.16 18.90 -4.09
N ALA A 96 -1.20 18.54 -4.83
CA ALA A 96 -1.82 17.22 -4.77
C ALA A 96 -0.91 16.18 -5.41
N LEU A 97 -0.19 16.57 -6.46
CA LEU A 97 0.94 15.85 -7.03
C LEU A 97 2.22 16.61 -6.71
N VAL A 98 3.17 15.92 -6.09
CA VAL A 98 4.43 16.52 -5.65
C VAL A 98 5.59 15.73 -6.23
N PRO A 99 6.30 16.28 -7.23
CA PRO A 99 7.53 15.67 -7.72
C PRO A 99 8.61 15.67 -6.64
N TYR A 100 9.18 14.51 -6.37
CA TYR A 100 10.44 14.36 -5.64
C TYR A 100 11.60 14.55 -6.62
N LEU A 101 12.48 15.51 -6.32
CA LEU A 101 13.70 15.77 -7.07
C LEU A 101 14.86 15.04 -6.39
N LEU A 102 15.51 14.13 -7.10
CA LEU A 102 16.61 13.33 -6.55
C LEU A 102 17.87 14.18 -6.47
N ASN A 103 18.32 14.68 -7.61
CA ASN A 103 19.49 15.56 -7.73
C ASN A 103 19.16 16.86 -8.47
N GLU A 104 18.03 16.90 -9.15
CA GLU A 104 17.58 18.02 -9.96
C GLU A 104 17.28 19.25 -9.11
N ARG A 105 17.53 20.42 -9.69
CA ARG A 105 17.13 21.71 -9.10
C ARG A 105 15.77 22.18 -9.63
N ASP A 106 15.39 21.72 -10.80
CA ASP A 106 14.15 22.13 -11.46
C ASP A 106 13.36 20.91 -11.98
N PRO A 107 12.02 20.86 -11.82
CA PRO A 107 11.22 19.76 -12.34
C PRO A 107 11.28 19.61 -13.88
N ALA A 108 11.60 20.66 -14.63
CA ALA A 108 11.77 20.66 -16.08
C ALA A 108 13.21 20.30 -16.53
N GLU A 109 14.13 20.07 -15.60
CA GLU A 109 15.52 19.72 -15.90
C GLU A 109 15.61 18.40 -16.67
N ARG A 110 16.43 18.35 -17.72
CA ARG A 110 16.60 17.12 -18.52
C ARG A 110 17.20 16.00 -17.66
N PRO A 111 16.71 14.75 -17.76
CA PRO A 111 17.30 13.64 -17.02
C PRO A 111 18.78 13.44 -17.37
N SER A 112 19.57 12.98 -16.40
CA SER A 112 21.00 12.73 -16.58
C SER A 112 21.28 11.69 -17.67
N THR A 113 22.45 11.79 -18.30
CA THR A 113 22.92 10.81 -19.28
C THR A 113 22.92 9.38 -18.69
N GLY A 114 22.29 8.44 -19.39
CA GLY A 114 22.16 7.04 -18.96
C GLY A 114 20.86 6.68 -18.24
N LEU A 115 19.94 7.64 -18.04
CA LEU A 115 18.56 7.33 -17.64
C LEU A 115 17.70 7.20 -18.89
N ASP A 116 17.05 6.05 -19.09
CA ASP A 116 16.10 5.86 -20.19
C ASP A 116 14.80 6.61 -19.90
N PHE A 117 14.33 7.42 -20.85
CA PHE A 117 13.04 8.08 -20.77
C PHE A 117 12.40 8.27 -22.16
N ASP A 118 11.07 8.42 -22.17
CA ASP A 118 10.33 8.74 -23.38
C ASP A 118 10.45 10.25 -23.68
N GLU A 119 11.15 10.60 -24.76
CA GLU A 119 11.40 11.98 -25.18
C GLU A 119 10.10 12.75 -25.43
N ARG A 120 9.09 12.11 -26.04
CA ARG A 120 7.79 12.73 -26.32
C ARG A 120 7.04 13.02 -25.03
N ALA A 121 7.04 12.07 -24.10
CA ALA A 121 6.42 12.26 -22.79
C ALA A 121 7.14 13.33 -21.97
N PHE A 122 8.47 13.40 -22.04
CA PHE A 122 9.26 14.42 -21.36
C PHE A 122 9.01 15.82 -21.94
N THR A 123 8.94 15.98 -23.27
CA THR A 123 8.53 17.24 -23.89
C THR A 123 7.13 17.65 -23.43
N ALA A 124 6.17 16.72 -23.42
CA ALA A 124 4.82 17.02 -22.92
C ALA A 124 4.81 17.43 -21.43
N TRP A 125 5.71 16.86 -20.62
CA TRP A 125 5.93 17.29 -19.23
C TRP A 125 6.44 18.72 -19.17
N GLN A 126 7.47 19.08 -19.94
CA GLN A 126 8.00 20.45 -20.00
C GLN A 126 6.93 21.45 -20.45
N GLU A 127 6.20 21.16 -21.52
CA GLU A 127 5.08 21.99 -22.00
C GLU A 127 3.98 22.14 -20.93
N THR A 128 3.73 21.08 -20.15
CA THR A 128 2.74 21.13 -19.06
C THR A 128 3.16 22.11 -17.98
N LEU A 129 4.46 22.12 -17.63
CA LEU A 129 5.02 23.05 -16.65
C LEU A 129 5.04 24.49 -17.17
N GLU A 130 5.49 24.70 -18.41
CA GLU A 130 5.54 26.00 -19.07
C GLU A 130 4.15 26.62 -19.28
N GLY A 131 3.16 25.77 -19.55
CA GLY A 131 1.77 26.19 -19.75
C GLY A 131 1.00 26.53 -18.46
N MET A 132 1.63 26.47 -17.29
CA MET A 132 0.98 26.84 -16.02
C MET A 132 0.81 28.37 -15.91
N PRO A 133 -0.28 28.87 -15.29
CA PRO A 133 -0.46 30.31 -15.07
C PRO A 133 0.70 30.92 -14.29
N ALA A 134 1.10 32.17 -14.61
CA ALA A 134 2.29 32.82 -14.04
C ALA A 134 2.31 32.95 -12.49
N GLY A 135 1.15 32.87 -11.83
CA GLY A 135 1.02 32.86 -10.37
C GLY A 135 1.04 31.48 -9.74
N GLU A 136 0.93 30.41 -10.53
CA GLU A 136 0.97 29.04 -10.09
C GLU A 136 2.37 28.46 -10.29
N ARG A 137 2.85 27.70 -9.30
CA ARG A 137 4.15 27.01 -9.39
C ARG A 137 4.00 25.60 -8.88
N VAL A 138 4.74 24.68 -9.50
CA VAL A 138 4.83 23.31 -9.01
C VAL A 138 5.59 23.30 -7.69
N LYS A 139 4.98 22.71 -6.67
CA LYS A 139 5.69 22.44 -5.43
C LYS A 139 6.41 21.10 -5.55
N CYS A 140 7.74 21.16 -5.50
CA CYS A 140 8.59 19.98 -5.48
C CYS A 140 9.16 19.76 -4.08
N VAL A 141 9.48 18.50 -3.77
CA VAL A 141 10.17 18.10 -2.54
C VAL A 141 11.58 17.60 -2.86
N ARG A 142 12.55 18.04 -2.05
CA ARG A 142 13.97 17.70 -2.15
C ARG A 142 14.55 17.64 -0.74
N PHE A 143 15.53 16.77 -0.45
CA PHE A 143 16.07 16.65 0.91
C PHE A 143 16.73 17.96 1.38
N SER A 144 17.56 18.55 0.53
CA SER A 144 18.05 19.92 0.68
C SER A 144 18.02 20.64 -0.66
N TRP A 145 17.90 21.97 -0.60
CA TRP A 145 18.06 22.81 -1.79
C TRP A 145 19.52 23.23 -2.00
N GLU A 146 20.39 22.93 -1.02
CA GLU A 146 21.85 22.94 -1.20
C GLU A 146 22.25 21.59 -1.80
N ASP A 147 23.04 21.61 -2.87
CA ASP A 147 23.29 20.44 -3.70
C ASP A 147 24.17 19.39 -3.03
N GLN A 148 25.19 19.83 -2.28
CA GLN A 148 26.08 18.90 -1.59
C GLN A 148 25.37 18.22 -0.43
N GLU A 149 24.67 18.99 0.41
CA GLU A 149 23.80 18.47 1.46
C GLU A 149 22.76 17.51 0.90
N ASN A 150 22.14 17.83 -0.25
CA ASN A 150 21.17 16.96 -0.88
C ASN A 150 21.78 15.65 -1.37
N ARG A 151 22.98 15.70 -1.97
CA ARG A 151 23.70 14.48 -2.40
C ARG A 151 24.05 13.59 -1.22
N ASP A 152 24.53 14.18 -0.13
CA ASP A 152 24.92 13.43 1.07
C ASP A 152 23.69 12.84 1.79
N ALA A 153 22.61 13.63 1.92
CA ALA A 153 21.34 13.15 2.45
C ALA A 153 20.74 12.04 1.59
N THR A 154 20.75 12.19 0.26
CA THR A 154 20.28 11.17 -0.70
C THR A 154 21.08 9.88 -0.59
N ARG A 155 22.41 9.98 -0.52
CA ARG A 155 23.29 8.81 -0.34
C ARG A 155 22.97 8.06 0.95
N SER A 156 22.86 8.78 2.06
CA SER A 156 22.58 8.19 3.37
C SER A 156 21.16 7.61 3.47
N ALA A 157 20.16 8.43 3.17
CA ALA A 157 18.74 8.12 3.42
C ALA A 157 18.12 7.23 2.35
N LEU A 158 18.64 7.20 1.11
CA LEU A 158 18.12 6.35 0.04
C LEU A 158 19.05 5.18 -0.28
N PHE A 159 20.25 5.45 -0.80
CA PHE A 159 21.10 4.38 -1.34
C PHE A 159 21.65 3.45 -0.24
N ASN A 160 22.21 4.02 0.83
CA ASN A 160 22.75 3.23 1.94
C ASN A 160 21.64 2.51 2.71
N ALA A 161 20.50 3.18 2.92
CA ALA A 161 19.34 2.58 3.57
C ALA A 161 18.74 1.41 2.75
N PHE A 162 18.65 1.56 1.43
CA PHE A 162 18.25 0.47 0.53
C PHE A 162 19.22 -0.72 0.63
N ALA A 163 20.53 -0.45 0.53
CA ALA A 163 21.57 -1.47 0.66
C ALA A 163 21.45 -2.21 2.00
N ALA A 164 21.34 -1.48 3.11
CA ALA A 164 21.21 -2.06 4.45
C ALA A 164 19.98 -2.96 4.59
N ARG A 165 18.84 -2.58 3.99
CA ARG A 165 17.62 -3.41 3.99
C ARG A 165 17.77 -4.68 3.18
N VAL A 166 18.39 -4.58 2.00
CA VAL A 166 18.72 -5.76 1.19
C VAL A 166 19.64 -6.68 1.98
N GLN A 167 20.72 -6.15 2.55
CA GLN A 167 21.69 -6.91 3.34
C GLN A 167 21.06 -7.58 4.59
N GLY A 168 20.05 -6.95 5.18
CA GLY A 168 19.29 -7.49 6.31
C GLY A 168 18.33 -8.64 5.97
N LEU A 169 18.13 -8.98 4.69
CA LEU A 169 17.19 -10.04 4.29
C LEU A 169 17.53 -11.42 4.87
N THR A 170 18.82 -11.76 4.97
CA THR A 170 19.27 -13.05 5.55
C THR A 170 19.04 -13.15 7.06
N ALA A 171 18.81 -12.02 7.75
CA ALA A 171 18.44 -12.00 9.16
C ALA A 171 16.94 -12.17 9.41
N LYS A 172 16.11 -12.18 8.34
CA LYS A 172 14.66 -12.36 8.42
C LYS A 172 14.29 -13.85 8.50
N ASP A 173 13.04 -14.13 8.85
CA ASP A 173 12.48 -15.47 8.74
C ASP A 173 12.33 -15.85 7.27
N ILE A 174 13.29 -16.60 6.74
CA ILE A 174 13.29 -16.95 5.33
C ILE A 174 12.08 -17.83 4.95
N PRO A 175 11.68 -18.85 5.73
CA PRO A 175 10.45 -19.60 5.45
C PRO A 175 9.19 -18.73 5.38
N LEU A 176 9.01 -17.79 6.31
CA LEU A 176 7.87 -16.87 6.28
C LEU A 176 7.95 -15.93 5.08
N LEU A 177 9.12 -15.37 4.80
CA LEU A 177 9.35 -14.49 3.65
C LEU A 177 9.03 -15.24 2.34
N ALA A 178 9.53 -16.47 2.19
CA ALA A 178 9.27 -17.35 1.06
C ALA A 178 7.78 -17.62 0.88
N ALA A 179 7.04 -17.89 1.95
CA ALA A 179 5.59 -18.08 1.90
C ALA A 179 4.86 -16.79 1.45
N GLN A 180 5.28 -15.63 1.92
CA GLN A 180 4.67 -14.33 1.57
C GLN A 180 4.86 -13.94 0.10
N VAL A 181 5.94 -14.38 -0.53
CA VAL A 181 6.17 -14.20 -1.98
C VAL A 181 5.64 -15.37 -2.83
N GLY A 182 5.00 -16.37 -2.21
CA GLY A 182 4.36 -17.49 -2.89
C GLY A 182 5.29 -18.65 -3.25
N VAL A 183 6.47 -18.76 -2.63
CA VAL A 183 7.39 -19.88 -2.86
C VAL A 183 6.91 -21.13 -2.11
N PRO A 184 6.73 -22.28 -2.81
CA PRO A 184 6.35 -23.54 -2.17
C PRO A 184 7.36 -24.01 -1.12
N GLN A 185 6.89 -24.62 -0.02
CA GLN A 185 7.72 -25.08 1.10
C GLN A 185 8.93 -25.92 0.67
N ARG A 186 8.73 -26.83 -0.29
CA ARG A 186 9.81 -27.67 -0.86
C ARG A 186 10.96 -26.90 -1.49
N ARG A 187 10.77 -25.61 -1.83
CA ARG A 187 11.78 -24.72 -2.44
C ARG A 187 12.34 -23.69 -1.46
N HIS A 188 11.92 -23.69 -0.19
CA HIS A 188 12.38 -22.68 0.78
C HIS A 188 13.90 -22.65 0.96
N ALA A 189 14.56 -23.81 0.99
CA ALA A 189 16.03 -23.87 1.09
C ALA A 189 16.73 -23.26 -0.15
N ALA A 190 16.23 -23.54 -1.35
CA ALA A 190 16.77 -22.96 -2.58
C ALA A 190 16.51 -21.45 -2.65
N PHE A 191 15.35 -20.99 -2.17
CA PHE A 191 15.05 -19.57 -2.06
C PHE A 191 15.99 -18.89 -1.05
N ALA A 192 16.27 -19.53 0.10
CA ALA A 192 17.21 -19.03 1.09
C ALA A 192 18.61 -18.84 0.53
N ALA A 193 19.12 -19.83 -0.22
CA ALA A 193 20.41 -19.73 -0.90
C ALA A 193 20.42 -18.55 -1.89
N ARG A 194 19.36 -18.40 -2.68
CA ARG A 194 19.25 -17.30 -3.65
C ARG A 194 19.18 -15.92 -2.98
N ILE A 195 18.47 -15.78 -1.85
CA ILE A 195 18.48 -14.55 -1.05
C ILE A 195 19.88 -14.26 -0.51
N GLY A 196 20.62 -15.31 -0.10
CA GLY A 196 22.02 -15.19 0.29
C GLY A 196 22.91 -14.61 -0.81
N GLU A 197 22.70 -15.00 -2.07
CA GLU A 197 23.42 -14.45 -3.23
C GLU A 197 23.08 -12.98 -3.47
N VAL A 198 21.79 -12.59 -3.37
CA VAL A 198 21.35 -11.19 -3.48
C VAL A 198 22.04 -10.32 -2.42
N VAL A 199 22.06 -10.80 -1.17
CA VAL A 199 22.77 -10.14 -0.06
C VAL A 199 24.28 -10.07 -0.32
N GLY A 200 24.87 -11.16 -0.82
CA GLY A 200 26.27 -11.25 -1.18
C GLY A 200 26.69 -10.17 -2.18
N LEU A 201 25.95 -10.01 -3.28
CA LEU A 201 26.23 -8.98 -4.27
C LEU A 201 26.08 -7.57 -3.68
N SER A 202 25.04 -7.35 -2.88
CA SER A 202 24.83 -6.06 -2.19
C SER A 202 26.01 -5.71 -1.28
N ASN A 203 26.52 -6.68 -0.51
CA ASN A 203 27.70 -6.48 0.34
C ASN A 203 28.96 -6.19 -0.47
N GLU A 204 29.21 -6.96 -1.52
CA GLU A 204 30.40 -6.81 -2.36
C GLU A 204 30.45 -5.44 -3.06
N ARG A 205 29.30 -4.93 -3.52
CA ARG A 205 29.17 -3.57 -4.06
C ARG A 205 29.45 -2.51 -2.99
N SER A 206 28.83 -2.63 -1.82
CA SER A 206 29.06 -1.69 -0.71
C SER A 206 30.52 -1.65 -0.25
N ILE A 207 31.22 -2.80 -0.19
CA ILE A 207 32.64 -2.87 0.17
C ILE A 207 33.52 -2.12 -0.85
N ARG A 208 33.16 -2.19 -2.14
CA ARG A 208 33.85 -1.45 -3.21
C ARG A 208 33.53 0.05 -3.25
N GLY A 209 32.59 0.52 -2.42
CA GLY A 209 32.09 1.90 -2.45
C GLY A 209 31.12 2.19 -3.59
N ASP A 210 30.63 1.15 -4.29
CA ASP A 210 29.62 1.29 -5.34
C ASP A 210 28.23 1.53 -4.72
N LEU A 211 27.38 2.27 -5.44
CA LEU A 211 25.97 2.41 -5.08
C LEU A 211 25.22 1.10 -5.35
N VAL A 212 24.53 0.59 -4.33
CA VAL A 212 23.56 -0.49 -4.51
C VAL A 212 22.22 0.13 -4.91
N THR A 213 21.78 -0.17 -6.13
CA THR A 213 20.48 0.30 -6.64
C THR A 213 19.61 -0.90 -7.01
N ARG A 214 18.29 -0.68 -7.09
CA ARG A 214 17.36 -1.70 -7.59
C ARG A 214 17.77 -2.22 -8.97
N ASN A 215 18.17 -1.33 -9.87
CA ASN A 215 18.54 -1.71 -11.25
C ASN A 215 19.76 -2.64 -11.27
N VAL A 216 20.79 -2.37 -10.46
CA VAL A 216 21.96 -3.25 -10.35
C VAL A 216 21.58 -4.65 -9.89
N LEU A 217 20.65 -4.76 -8.94
CA LEU A 217 20.16 -6.06 -8.47
C LEU A 217 19.23 -6.72 -9.51
N TYR A 218 18.49 -5.95 -10.29
CA TYR A 218 17.66 -6.47 -11.38
C TYR A 218 18.49 -7.05 -12.52
N GLU A 219 19.54 -6.36 -12.93
CA GLU A 219 20.48 -6.83 -13.96
C GLU A 219 21.02 -8.22 -13.63
N GLU A 220 21.38 -8.46 -12.36
CA GLU A 220 21.91 -9.76 -11.94
C GLU A 220 20.79 -10.79 -11.72
N PHE A 221 19.72 -10.45 -11.00
CA PHE A 221 18.81 -11.45 -10.44
C PHE A 221 17.46 -11.57 -11.16
N VAL A 222 17.07 -10.59 -11.99
CA VAL A 222 15.69 -10.47 -12.49
C VAL A 222 15.61 -10.39 -14.02
N THR A 223 16.38 -9.51 -14.67
CA THR A 223 16.21 -9.21 -16.10
C THR A 223 17.00 -10.16 -16.99
N VAL A 224 16.59 -10.27 -18.26
CA VAL A 224 17.34 -11.02 -19.28
C VAL A 224 18.70 -10.34 -19.52
N PRO A 225 19.83 -11.07 -19.48
CA PRO A 225 21.14 -10.48 -19.75
C PRO A 225 21.19 -9.74 -21.09
N GLY A 226 21.80 -8.56 -21.11
CA GLY A 226 21.95 -7.72 -22.30
C GLY A 226 20.71 -6.90 -22.68
N THR A 227 19.62 -6.98 -21.92
CA THR A 227 18.45 -6.09 -22.08
C THR A 227 18.50 -4.95 -21.07
N ALA A 228 17.96 -3.78 -21.45
CA ALA A 228 17.87 -2.66 -20.51
C ALA A 228 16.84 -2.96 -19.40
N VAL A 229 17.15 -2.61 -18.15
CA VAL A 229 16.24 -2.84 -17.01
C VAL A 229 14.91 -2.09 -17.19
N SER A 230 14.94 -0.95 -17.90
CA SER A 230 13.79 -0.12 -18.28
C SER A 230 12.80 -0.87 -19.18
N GLU A 231 13.25 -1.80 -20.01
CA GLU A 231 12.37 -2.65 -20.84
C GLU A 231 11.56 -3.63 -19.97
N GLY A 232 12.10 -4.00 -18.80
CA GLY A 232 11.47 -4.92 -17.87
C GLY A 232 11.19 -6.30 -18.46
N ARG A 233 12.10 -6.82 -19.29
CA ARG A 233 12.07 -8.22 -19.74
C ARG A 233 12.70 -9.11 -18.68
N TYR A 234 11.88 -9.92 -18.00
CA TYR A 234 12.33 -10.76 -16.87
C TYR A 234 12.72 -12.16 -17.32
N ASP A 235 13.79 -12.69 -16.73
CA ASP A 235 14.40 -13.96 -17.13
C ASP A 235 13.81 -15.15 -16.38
N ARG A 236 13.09 -16.02 -17.10
CA ARG A 236 12.55 -17.27 -16.56
C ARG A 236 13.60 -18.27 -16.07
N ASN A 237 14.83 -18.15 -16.56
CA ASN A 237 15.92 -19.06 -16.19
C ASN A 237 16.62 -18.61 -14.90
N LYS A 238 16.41 -17.37 -14.46
CA LYS A 238 16.91 -16.89 -13.17
C LYS A 238 16.01 -17.41 -12.05
N PRO A 239 16.52 -18.22 -11.11
CA PRO A 239 15.71 -18.76 -10.04
C PRO A 239 15.11 -17.64 -9.19
N PHE A 240 13.79 -17.72 -9.00
CA PHE A 240 13.01 -16.80 -8.17
C PHE A 240 13.01 -15.33 -8.64
N ALA A 241 13.20 -15.08 -9.94
CA ALA A 241 13.24 -13.73 -10.52
C ALA A 241 11.99 -12.90 -10.17
N ALA A 242 10.80 -13.50 -10.28
CA ALA A 242 9.54 -12.82 -9.96
C ALA A 242 9.47 -12.41 -8.48
N GLU A 243 9.84 -13.32 -7.58
CA GLU A 243 9.77 -13.13 -6.14
C GLU A 243 10.81 -12.12 -5.65
N ILE A 244 12.03 -12.20 -6.19
CA ILE A 244 13.10 -11.22 -5.90
C ILE A 244 12.70 -9.84 -6.41
N LYS A 245 12.11 -9.74 -7.61
CA LYS A 245 11.59 -8.48 -8.13
C LYS A 245 10.62 -7.82 -7.15
N GLN A 246 9.59 -8.56 -6.72
CA GLN A 246 8.56 -8.07 -5.81
C GLN A 246 9.13 -7.64 -4.45
N LEU A 247 10.11 -8.38 -3.93
CA LEU A 247 10.78 -8.03 -2.68
C LEU A 247 11.61 -6.74 -2.81
N LEU A 248 12.39 -6.61 -3.88
CA LEU A 248 13.21 -5.43 -4.13
C LEU A 248 12.35 -4.18 -4.43
N ASP A 249 11.22 -4.34 -5.13
CA ASP A 249 10.25 -3.27 -5.33
C ASP A 249 9.64 -2.78 -4.02
N LEU A 250 9.29 -3.71 -3.13
CA LEU A 250 8.79 -3.36 -1.80
C LEU A 250 9.85 -2.56 -1.03
N ILE A 251 11.09 -3.05 -0.98
CA ILE A 251 12.19 -2.35 -0.28
C ILE A 251 12.40 -0.97 -0.89
N TYR A 252 12.47 -0.87 -2.22
CA TYR A 252 12.68 0.40 -2.94
C TYR A 252 11.61 1.44 -2.58
N ASN A 253 10.33 1.06 -2.66
CA ASN A 253 9.24 1.99 -2.45
C ASN A 253 9.06 2.40 -0.97
N VAL A 254 9.22 1.45 -0.04
CA VAL A 254 9.15 1.74 1.40
C VAL A 254 10.33 2.63 1.83
N ASN A 255 11.49 2.48 1.19
CA ASN A 255 12.68 3.28 1.51
C ASN A 255 12.51 4.77 1.23
N LEU A 256 11.94 5.14 0.07
CA LEU A 256 11.64 6.55 -0.21
C LEU A 256 10.60 7.11 0.78
N ALA A 257 9.56 6.33 1.09
CA ALA A 257 8.53 6.74 2.04
C ALA A 257 9.13 7.03 3.42
N ASP A 258 9.93 6.11 3.96
CA ASP A 258 10.55 6.28 5.27
C ASP A 258 11.56 7.44 5.29
N ALA A 259 12.35 7.59 4.24
CA ALA A 259 13.31 8.69 4.14
C ALA A 259 12.64 10.07 4.15
N LEU A 260 11.43 10.17 3.60
CA LEU A 260 10.62 11.39 3.62
C LEU A 260 9.74 11.52 4.87
N GLY A 261 9.70 10.51 5.75
CA GLY A 261 8.78 10.46 6.90
C GLY A 261 7.32 10.23 6.52
N MET A 262 7.07 9.61 5.37
CA MET A 262 5.76 9.43 4.74
C MET A 262 5.34 7.96 4.70
N TYR A 263 4.09 7.71 4.32
CA TYR A 263 3.55 6.34 4.23
C TYR A 263 3.62 5.80 2.80
N PRO A 264 4.07 4.55 2.59
CA PRO A 264 3.96 3.90 1.29
C PRO A 264 2.52 3.44 1.07
N LEU A 265 1.87 3.92 0.01
CA LEU A 265 0.57 3.41 -0.40
C LEU A 265 0.77 2.20 -1.31
N THR A 266 0.50 1.02 -0.77
CA THR A 266 0.74 -0.26 -1.44
C THR A 266 -0.50 -0.68 -2.26
N PRO A 267 -0.38 -0.80 -3.60
CA PRO A 267 -1.48 -1.20 -4.46
C PRO A 267 -2.02 -2.60 -4.16
N ALA A 268 -3.24 -2.89 -4.64
CA ALA A 268 -3.72 -4.26 -4.73
C ALA A 268 -2.75 -5.14 -5.56
N GLY A 269 -2.64 -6.43 -5.20
CA GLY A 269 -1.75 -7.37 -5.90
C GLY A 269 -0.24 -7.16 -5.68
N SER A 270 0.16 -6.21 -4.83
CA SER A 270 1.56 -5.97 -4.46
C SER A 270 1.94 -6.63 -3.15
N LEU A 271 3.22 -6.97 -2.99
CA LEU A 271 3.76 -7.43 -1.71
C LEU A 271 3.64 -6.32 -0.66
N ARG A 272 3.14 -6.66 0.53
CA ARG A 272 2.87 -5.69 1.61
C ARG A 272 4.10 -5.49 2.49
N ARG A 273 4.24 -4.29 3.09
CA ARG A 273 5.34 -3.92 4.03
C ARG A 273 5.57 -4.93 5.16
N VAL A 274 4.53 -5.61 5.63
CA VAL A 274 4.65 -6.68 6.63
C VAL A 274 5.63 -7.79 6.22
N ALA A 275 5.85 -7.99 4.92
CA ALA A 275 6.83 -8.96 4.42
C ALA A 275 8.27 -8.64 4.80
N LEU A 276 8.57 -7.37 5.13
CA LEU A 276 9.89 -6.96 5.64
C LEU A 276 10.12 -7.35 7.11
N GLN A 277 9.09 -7.85 7.80
CA GLN A 277 9.15 -8.34 9.18
C GLN A 277 9.79 -7.33 10.16
N GLU A 278 9.58 -6.03 9.96
CA GLU A 278 10.16 -4.95 10.78
C GLU A 278 9.70 -5.00 12.24
N TRP A 279 8.57 -5.67 12.53
CA TRP A 279 8.10 -5.94 13.89
C TRP A 279 9.10 -6.78 14.70
N ARG A 280 9.99 -7.54 14.05
CA ARG A 280 11.06 -8.28 14.73
C ARG A 280 12.24 -7.37 15.10
N ASP A 281 12.37 -6.22 14.45
CA ASP A 281 13.41 -5.23 14.73
C ASP A 281 13.01 -4.34 15.93
N VAL A 282 11.70 -4.25 16.23
CA VAL A 282 11.14 -3.66 17.45
C VAL A 282 11.02 -4.75 18.52
N ARG A 283 12.05 -4.89 19.36
CA ARG A 283 12.12 -5.95 20.39
C ARG A 283 10.87 -6.05 21.27
N THR A 284 10.12 -7.14 21.14
CA THR A 284 9.44 -7.81 22.27
C THR A 284 10.40 -8.79 22.95
N THR A 285 10.05 -9.27 24.16
CA THR A 285 10.81 -10.25 24.96
C THR A 285 11.24 -11.49 24.15
N PRO A 286 12.20 -12.32 24.64
CA PRO A 286 12.80 -13.46 23.91
C PRO A 286 11.83 -14.50 23.31
N ALA A 287 10.52 -14.43 23.64
CA ALA A 287 9.48 -15.32 23.16
C ALA A 287 8.51 -14.70 22.13
N GLY A 288 8.65 -13.41 21.79
CA GLY A 288 7.75 -12.77 20.81
C GLY A 288 6.32 -12.51 21.28
N THR A 289 6.05 -12.61 22.59
CA THR A 289 4.72 -12.43 23.17
C THR A 289 4.52 -10.99 23.66
N VAL A 290 3.46 -10.32 23.18
CA VAL A 290 2.99 -9.04 23.74
C VAL A 290 2.26 -9.34 25.05
N THR A 291 2.89 -9.06 26.19
CA THR A 291 2.33 -9.33 27.53
C THR A 291 1.66 -8.10 28.16
N ASP A 292 1.73 -6.94 27.50
CA ASP A 292 1.20 -5.68 28.00
C ASP A 292 -0.05 -5.25 27.20
N PRO A 293 -1.23 -5.20 27.85
CA PRO A 293 -2.49 -4.76 27.23
C PRO A 293 -2.45 -3.35 26.63
N GLU A 294 -1.66 -2.44 27.20
CA GLU A 294 -1.53 -1.06 26.71
C GLU A 294 -0.64 -0.99 25.45
N GLN A 295 0.44 -1.78 25.40
CA GLN A 295 1.24 -1.94 24.19
C GLN A 295 0.51 -2.68 23.08
N LEU A 296 -0.34 -3.66 23.42
CA LEU A 296 -1.23 -4.32 22.46
C LEU A 296 -2.24 -3.32 21.90
N LEU A 297 -2.82 -2.45 22.72
CA LEU A 297 -3.75 -1.42 22.26
C LEU A 297 -3.06 -0.39 21.35
N LEU A 298 -1.86 0.07 21.70
CA LEU A 298 -1.05 0.98 20.87
C LEU A 298 -0.60 0.33 19.55
N PHE A 299 -0.25 -0.95 19.59
CA PHE A 299 0.06 -1.75 18.40
C PHE A 299 -1.17 -1.93 17.50
N LEU A 300 -2.33 -2.24 18.08
CA LEU A 300 -3.61 -2.36 17.39
C LEU A 300 -4.06 -1.02 16.81
N GLN A 301 -3.82 0.11 17.48
CA GLN A 301 -4.10 1.45 16.95
C GLN A 301 -3.21 1.79 15.74
N ARG A 302 -1.90 1.49 15.81
CA ARG A 302 -0.96 1.66 14.69
C ARG A 302 -1.30 0.76 13.51
N GLN A 303 -1.74 -0.47 13.77
CA GLN A 303 -2.11 -1.44 12.74
C GLN A 303 -3.50 -1.16 12.15
N ALA A 304 -4.47 -0.71 12.94
CA ALA A 304 -5.78 -0.26 12.47
C ALA A 304 -5.64 0.98 11.58
N PHE A 305 -4.71 1.88 11.90
CA PHE A 305 -4.37 3.04 11.08
C PHE A 305 -3.72 2.65 9.74
N SER A 306 -2.72 1.77 9.77
CA SER A 306 -2.14 1.19 8.53
C SER A 306 -3.20 0.44 7.71
N THR A 307 -4.19 -0.15 8.37
CA THR A 307 -5.30 -0.84 7.71
C THR A 307 -6.28 0.14 7.07
N VAL A 308 -6.57 1.31 7.66
CA VAL A 308 -7.35 2.38 6.99
C VAL A 308 -6.62 2.89 5.74
N GLN A 309 -5.29 2.98 5.76
CA GLN A 309 -4.47 3.35 4.61
C GLN A 309 -4.36 2.22 3.55
N ASP A 310 -4.23 0.95 3.96
CA ASP A 310 -4.27 -0.21 3.04
C ASP A 310 -5.68 -0.38 2.40
N ARG A 311 -6.73 0.10 3.07
CA ARG A 311 -8.15 0.03 2.62
C ARG A 311 -8.54 1.08 1.59
N LEU A 312 -7.63 1.99 1.23
CA LEU A 312 -7.76 2.86 0.06
C LEU A 312 -7.76 2.06 -1.26
N ALA A 313 -7.34 0.79 -1.23
CA ALA A 313 -7.52 -0.19 -2.32
C ALA A 313 -8.98 -0.62 -2.57
N LEU A 314 -9.93 -0.15 -1.76
CA LEU A 314 -11.37 -0.47 -1.88
C LEU A 314 -12.19 0.66 -2.50
N THR A 315 -11.55 1.67 -3.10
CA THR A 315 -12.28 2.58 -3.98
C THR A 315 -12.86 1.74 -5.12
N PRO A 316 -14.16 1.87 -5.45
CA PRO A 316 -14.85 0.92 -6.31
C PRO A 316 -14.15 0.75 -7.66
N ALA A 317 -14.45 -0.35 -8.35
CA ALA A 317 -14.12 -0.51 -9.77
C ALA A 317 -14.62 0.67 -10.63
N ALA A 318 -15.60 1.45 -10.14
CA ALA A 318 -16.05 2.68 -10.78
C ALA A 318 -14.93 3.74 -10.97
N VAL A 319 -13.84 3.70 -10.18
CA VAL A 319 -12.67 4.56 -10.41
C VAL A 319 -12.03 4.31 -11.77
N ASP A 320 -12.09 3.08 -12.27
CA ASP A 320 -11.49 2.68 -13.54
C ASP A 320 -12.15 3.40 -14.74
N ALA A 321 -13.37 3.93 -14.57
CA ALA A 321 -14.10 4.66 -15.58
C ALA A 321 -13.83 6.18 -15.57
N LEU A 322 -13.20 6.70 -14.51
CA LEU A 322 -12.93 8.13 -14.35
C LEU A 322 -11.78 8.58 -15.26
N ALA A 323 -11.68 9.89 -15.50
CA ALA A 323 -10.50 10.54 -16.04
C ALA A 323 -9.94 11.58 -15.06
N LEU A 324 -8.77 12.12 -15.35
CA LEU A 324 -8.05 13.00 -14.42
C LEU A 324 -8.84 14.28 -14.08
N GLU A 325 -9.63 14.81 -15.02
CA GLU A 325 -10.52 15.94 -14.78
C GLU A 325 -11.67 15.65 -13.81
N ASP A 326 -12.14 14.39 -13.74
CA ASP A 326 -13.14 13.95 -12.78
C ASP A 326 -12.51 13.87 -11.38
N ILE A 327 -11.28 13.37 -11.28
CA ILE A 327 -10.51 13.33 -10.03
C ILE A 327 -10.30 14.75 -9.51
N TRP A 328 -9.90 15.68 -10.39
CA TRP A 328 -9.79 17.08 -10.02
C TRP A 328 -11.12 17.65 -9.50
N SER A 329 -12.22 17.41 -10.22
CA SER A 329 -13.56 17.89 -9.84
C SER A 329 -14.03 17.29 -8.51
N LEU A 330 -13.78 16.01 -8.29
CA LEU A 330 -14.08 15.31 -7.04
C LEU A 330 -13.33 15.93 -5.87
N ARG A 331 -12.05 16.30 -6.05
CA ARG A 331 -11.25 16.98 -5.02
C ARG A 331 -11.74 18.39 -4.68
N GLN A 332 -12.54 19.01 -5.54
CA GLN A 332 -13.20 20.29 -5.23
C GLN A 332 -14.56 20.09 -4.52
N SER A 333 -15.04 18.86 -4.39
CA SER A 333 -16.34 18.58 -3.76
C SER A 333 -16.29 18.70 -2.24
N ASP A 334 -17.44 19.06 -1.66
CA ASP A 334 -17.60 19.09 -0.20
C ASP A 334 -17.42 17.69 0.43
N SER A 335 -17.86 16.64 -0.26
CA SER A 335 -17.71 15.24 0.18
C SER A 335 -16.24 14.86 0.35
N TRP A 336 -15.39 15.21 -0.62
CA TRP A 336 -13.95 14.95 -0.53
C TRP A 336 -13.29 15.78 0.57
N ASN A 337 -13.60 17.08 0.64
CA ASN A 337 -13.05 17.97 1.65
C ASN A 337 -13.44 17.53 3.06
N ALA A 338 -14.68 17.06 3.26
CA ALA A 338 -15.12 16.52 4.54
C ALA A 338 -14.34 15.24 4.91
N TYR A 339 -14.20 14.30 3.96
CA TYR A 339 -13.44 13.07 4.16
C TYR A 339 -11.98 13.34 4.54
N ILE A 340 -11.27 14.17 3.79
CA ILE A 340 -9.86 14.47 4.06
C ILE A 340 -9.68 15.17 5.41
N ARG A 341 -10.56 16.12 5.78
CA ARG A 341 -10.51 16.71 7.12
C ARG A 341 -10.68 15.68 8.24
N ALA A 342 -11.62 14.75 8.07
CA ALA A 342 -11.82 13.64 9.01
C ALA A 342 -10.56 12.78 9.15
N PHE A 343 -9.94 12.48 8.01
CA PHE A 343 -8.75 11.66 7.96
C PHE A 343 -7.56 12.38 8.60
N ASP A 344 -7.34 13.66 8.26
CA ASP A 344 -6.31 14.51 8.86
C ASP A 344 -6.49 14.59 10.39
N GLU A 345 -7.72 14.81 10.88
CA GLU A 345 -8.08 14.78 12.30
C GLU A 345 -7.72 13.43 12.95
N LEU A 346 -8.03 12.31 12.29
CA LEU A 346 -7.66 10.97 12.78
C LEU A 346 -6.14 10.78 12.83
N THR A 347 -5.41 11.27 11.81
CA THR A 347 -3.95 11.13 11.72
C THR A 347 -3.20 11.98 12.74
N ALA A 348 -3.74 13.16 13.07
CA ALA A 348 -3.11 14.11 13.98
C ALA A 348 -3.18 13.67 15.45
N ASP A 349 -4.17 12.86 15.82
CA ASP A 349 -4.33 12.31 17.16
C ASP A 349 -4.80 10.85 17.11
N PRO A 350 -3.87 9.91 16.89
CA PRO A 350 -4.18 8.48 16.84
C PRO A 350 -4.72 7.92 18.16
N ALA A 351 -4.52 8.60 19.30
CA ALA A 351 -5.00 8.11 20.59
C ALA A 351 -6.55 8.15 20.68
N SER A 352 -7.17 9.10 19.99
CA SER A 352 -8.63 9.20 19.83
C SER A 352 -9.18 8.38 18.66
N PHE A 353 -8.48 7.33 18.20
CA PHE A 353 -8.91 6.51 17.05
C PHE A 353 -10.37 6.05 17.15
N HIS A 354 -10.78 5.53 18.32
CA HIS A 354 -12.12 5.00 18.55
C HIS A 354 -13.24 6.03 18.34
N GLU A 355 -13.00 7.30 18.65
CA GLU A 355 -13.94 8.40 18.45
C GLU A 355 -13.91 8.92 17.00
N ARG A 356 -12.72 8.93 16.38
CA ARG A 356 -12.49 9.61 15.10
C ARG A 356 -12.69 8.71 13.88
N VAL A 357 -12.65 7.39 14.04
CA VAL A 357 -12.73 6.45 12.91
C VAL A 357 -14.13 6.37 12.28
N GLY A 358 -15.20 6.49 13.08
CA GLY A 358 -16.59 6.47 12.59
C GLY A 358 -16.88 7.58 11.57
N PRO A 359 -16.64 8.86 11.92
CA PRO A 359 -16.80 9.99 10.99
C PRO A 359 -16.00 9.85 9.69
N VAL A 360 -14.80 9.25 9.72
CA VAL A 360 -14.01 8.99 8.52
C VAL A 360 -14.76 8.06 7.56
N PHE A 361 -15.35 6.98 8.06
CA PHE A 361 -16.12 6.04 7.24
C PHE A 361 -17.40 6.65 6.68
N ASP A 362 -18.18 7.36 7.50
CA ASP A 362 -19.42 8.00 7.03
C ASP A 362 -19.14 8.99 5.90
N ARG A 363 -18.07 9.78 6.04
CA ARG A 363 -17.65 10.75 5.01
C ARG A 363 -17.10 10.03 3.78
N TYR A 364 -16.40 8.90 3.95
CA TYR A 364 -15.95 8.08 2.83
C TYR A 364 -17.11 7.46 2.04
N VAL A 365 -18.20 7.02 2.70
CA VAL A 365 -19.40 6.52 2.00
C VAL A 365 -20.06 7.61 1.13
N ARG A 366 -20.09 8.85 1.62
CA ARG A 366 -20.57 10.00 0.83
C ARG A 366 -19.65 10.29 -0.36
N LEU A 367 -18.33 10.29 -0.15
CA LEU A 367 -17.34 10.41 -1.23
C LEU A 367 -17.52 9.30 -2.27
N ASN A 368 -17.78 8.08 -1.82
CA ASN A 368 -18.00 6.93 -2.69
C ASN A 368 -19.22 7.12 -3.61
N SER A 369 -20.27 7.73 -3.09
CA SER A 369 -21.49 8.02 -3.85
C SER A 369 -21.23 9.03 -4.96
N GLU A 370 -20.35 10.02 -4.72
CA GLU A 370 -19.89 10.96 -5.76
C GLU A 370 -19.02 10.29 -6.83
N ILE A 371 -18.14 9.37 -6.44
CA ILE A 371 -17.33 8.57 -7.38
C ILE A 371 -18.22 7.78 -8.33
N VAL A 372 -19.22 7.08 -7.79
CA VAL A 372 -20.19 6.31 -8.58
C VAL A 372 -20.98 7.24 -9.51
N ARG A 373 -21.43 8.40 -9.03
CA ARG A 373 -22.14 9.39 -9.84
C ARG A 373 -21.31 9.89 -11.03
N LEU A 374 -20.03 10.19 -10.82
CA LEU A 374 -19.12 10.61 -11.89
C LEU A 374 -18.88 9.48 -12.91
N ALA A 375 -18.70 8.24 -12.45
CA ALA A 375 -18.55 7.08 -13.32
C ALA A 375 -19.81 6.81 -14.16
N GLU A 376 -21.00 6.94 -13.57
CA GLU A 376 -22.28 6.84 -14.29
C GLU A 376 -22.41 7.91 -15.37
N ALA A 377 -21.99 9.15 -15.10
CA ALA A 377 -22.02 10.24 -16.07
C ALA A 377 -21.14 9.98 -17.32
N ARG A 378 -20.12 9.13 -17.18
CA ARG A 378 -19.27 8.66 -18.30
C ARG A 378 -19.79 7.40 -18.99
N GLY A 379 -20.99 6.94 -18.62
CA GLY A 379 -21.66 5.81 -19.26
C GLY A 379 -21.26 4.44 -18.73
N ASP A 380 -20.53 4.34 -17.60
CA ASP A 380 -20.24 3.03 -17.00
C ASP A 380 -21.45 2.52 -16.20
N SER A 381 -22.34 1.83 -16.91
CA SER A 381 -23.53 1.19 -16.34
C SER A 381 -23.23 0.15 -15.25
N ARG A 382 -21.99 -0.38 -15.17
CA ARG A 382 -21.53 -1.28 -14.11
C ARG A 382 -21.35 -0.56 -12.76
N ALA A 383 -21.26 0.77 -12.74
CA ALA A 383 -21.14 1.55 -11.51
C ALA A 383 -22.38 1.37 -10.59
N ARG A 384 -23.57 1.15 -11.16
CA ARG A 384 -24.82 0.90 -10.39
C ARG A 384 -24.86 -0.45 -9.68
N ALA A 385 -24.22 -1.47 -10.27
CA ALA A 385 -24.17 -2.81 -9.70
C ALA A 385 -23.21 -2.88 -8.50
N ASN A 386 -22.26 -1.95 -8.39
CA ASN A 386 -21.21 -1.94 -7.38
C ASN A 386 -21.44 -0.86 -6.29
N LYS A 387 -22.68 -0.75 -5.78
CA LYS A 387 -22.92 0.07 -4.57
C LYS A 387 -22.19 -0.57 -3.39
N TRP A 388 -21.10 0.05 -2.98
CA TRP A 388 -20.25 -0.42 -1.89
C TRP A 388 -20.66 0.22 -0.56
N LEU A 389 -21.17 -0.60 0.38
CA LEU A 389 -21.49 -0.19 1.76
C LEU A 389 -20.55 -0.96 2.72
N PRO A 390 -19.35 -0.42 3.03
CA PRO A 390 -18.37 -1.12 3.83
C PRO A 390 -18.81 -1.28 5.29
N VAL A 391 -18.56 -2.45 5.84
CA VAL A 391 -18.79 -2.82 7.25
C VAL A 391 -17.51 -3.46 7.78
N ILE A 392 -16.93 -2.94 8.88
CA ILE A 392 -15.75 -3.52 9.54
C ILE A 392 -16.22 -4.45 10.64
N GLU A 393 -15.63 -5.62 10.72
CA GLU A 393 -15.94 -6.63 11.70
C GLU A 393 -14.64 -7.06 12.40
N VAL A 394 -14.50 -6.78 13.70
CA VAL A 394 -13.37 -7.24 14.50
C VAL A 394 -13.77 -8.53 15.18
N VAL A 395 -13.22 -9.66 14.73
CA VAL A 395 -13.45 -10.98 15.31
C VAL A 395 -12.32 -11.33 16.27
N VAL A 396 -12.56 -11.35 17.58
CA VAL A 396 -11.58 -11.83 18.57
C VAL A 396 -11.95 -13.26 18.98
N THR A 397 -11.14 -14.24 18.57
CA THR A 397 -11.33 -15.64 18.93
C THR A 397 -10.42 -16.00 20.10
N VAL A 398 -10.95 -16.55 21.18
CA VAL A 398 -10.18 -16.98 22.37
C VAL A 398 -10.80 -18.24 22.94
N GLY A 399 -10.04 -19.35 23.00
CA GLY A 399 -10.51 -20.57 23.66
C GLY A 399 -11.83 -21.15 23.14
N GLY A 400 -12.15 -20.94 21.86
CA GLY A 400 -13.42 -21.37 21.26
C GLY A 400 -14.59 -20.38 21.37
N ALA A 401 -14.42 -19.26 22.08
CA ALA A 401 -15.33 -18.12 22.02
C ALA A 401 -14.91 -17.17 20.89
N ALA A 402 -15.87 -16.60 20.16
CA ALA A 402 -15.64 -15.55 19.18
C ALA A 402 -16.41 -14.29 19.59
N PHE A 403 -15.72 -13.18 19.73
CA PHE A 403 -16.27 -11.85 19.88
C PHE A 403 -16.26 -11.18 18.51
N THR A 404 -17.31 -10.46 18.10
CA THR A 404 -17.43 -9.92 16.73
C THR A 404 -17.95 -8.48 16.76
N ALA A 405 -17.09 -7.46 16.70
CA ALA A 405 -17.53 -6.05 16.68
C ALA A 405 -17.76 -5.54 15.26
N VAL A 406 -18.96 -5.08 14.92
CA VAL A 406 -19.33 -4.64 13.57
C VAL A 406 -19.54 -3.12 13.49
N THR A 407 -18.87 -2.40 12.57
CA THR A 407 -19.05 -0.95 12.36
C THR A 407 -20.02 -0.69 11.20
N GLY A 408 -21.01 0.17 11.38
CA GLY A 408 -21.90 0.62 10.28
C GLY A 408 -23.38 0.77 10.61
N ASP A 409 -23.78 0.59 11.88
CA ASP A 409 -25.18 0.76 12.34
C ASP A 409 -25.28 1.27 13.80
N GLU A 410 -24.23 1.94 14.31
CA GLU A 410 -24.13 2.40 15.72
C GLU A 410 -24.26 1.30 16.81
N ALA A 411 -24.19 0.02 16.45
CA ALA A 411 -24.34 -1.09 17.39
C ALA A 411 -23.14 -2.04 17.38
N TRP A 412 -22.59 -2.32 18.57
CA TRP A 412 -21.71 -3.48 18.79
C TRP A 412 -22.58 -4.69 19.11
N SER A 413 -22.23 -5.90 18.67
CA SER A 413 -22.99 -7.14 18.94
C SER A 413 -22.04 -8.28 19.35
N VAL A 414 -22.38 -9.09 20.35
CA VAL A 414 -21.61 -10.32 20.68
C VAL A 414 -22.25 -11.52 19.94
N ALA A 415 -21.44 -12.43 19.41
CA ALA A 415 -21.93 -13.66 18.79
C ALA A 415 -21.09 -14.87 19.21
N GLY A 416 -21.43 -15.50 20.34
CA GLY A 416 -20.86 -16.79 20.75
C GLY A 416 -20.89 -17.03 22.26
N SER A 417 -21.14 -18.27 22.67
CA SER A 417 -21.04 -18.73 24.07
C SER A 417 -19.77 -19.54 24.30
N LEU A 418 -19.12 -19.37 25.45
CA LEU A 418 -17.98 -20.18 25.89
C LEU A 418 -18.34 -21.68 25.89
N GLY A 419 -17.62 -22.48 25.08
CA GLY A 419 -17.50 -23.92 25.30
C GLY A 419 -16.63 -24.18 26.54
N GLY A 420 -16.92 -25.25 27.29
CA GLY A 420 -16.37 -25.53 28.63
C GLY A 420 -14.86 -25.31 28.81
N VAL A 421 -14.53 -24.70 29.94
CA VAL A 421 -13.19 -24.20 30.35
C VAL A 421 -12.17 -25.34 30.51
N SER A 422 -11.04 -25.24 29.79
CA SER A 422 -9.80 -25.98 30.05
C SER A 422 -8.57 -25.11 29.71
N ALA A 423 -7.47 -25.35 30.42
CA ALA A 423 -6.37 -24.41 30.70
C ALA A 423 -5.60 -23.83 29.50
N ARG A 424 -5.15 -22.57 29.67
CA ARG A 424 -4.35 -21.69 28.78
C ARG A 424 -5.06 -21.32 27.46
N TYR A 425 -5.47 -20.06 27.38
CA TYR A 425 -6.21 -19.54 26.23
C TYR A 425 -5.25 -19.03 25.14
N GLY A 426 -5.12 -19.79 24.06
CA GLY A 426 -4.67 -19.26 22.77
C GLY A 426 -5.87 -18.68 22.01
N GLY A 427 -5.65 -17.57 21.33
CA GLY A 427 -6.66 -16.86 20.56
C GLY A 427 -6.05 -16.08 19.39
N SER A 428 -6.91 -15.54 18.53
CA SER A 428 -6.54 -14.74 17.38
C SER A 428 -7.46 -13.53 17.29
N VAL A 429 -6.91 -12.33 17.13
CA VAL A 429 -7.71 -11.17 16.71
C VAL A 429 -7.71 -11.17 15.19
N GLN A 430 -8.87 -11.29 14.58
CA GLN A 430 -9.10 -11.14 13.16
C GLN A 430 -9.88 -9.85 12.90
N LEU A 431 -9.58 -9.20 11.79
CA LEU A 431 -10.30 -8.02 11.33
C LEU A 431 -10.76 -8.28 9.91
N VAL A 432 -12.08 -8.30 9.77
CA VAL A 432 -12.85 -8.71 8.61
C VAL A 432 -13.53 -7.46 8.04
N LEU A 433 -13.59 -7.33 6.73
CA LEU A 433 -14.36 -6.25 6.08
C LEU A 433 -15.35 -6.88 5.12
N ARG A 434 -16.60 -6.42 5.17
CA ARG A 434 -17.71 -6.95 4.36
C ARG A 434 -18.44 -5.82 3.63
N ASN A 435 -19.05 -6.14 2.50
CA ASN A 435 -20.05 -5.29 1.86
C ASN A 435 -21.43 -5.61 2.46
N ARG A 436 -22.14 -4.61 2.98
CA ARG A 436 -23.45 -4.79 3.64
C ARG A 436 -24.51 -5.35 2.69
N LEU A 437 -24.45 -5.00 1.40
CA LEU A 437 -25.50 -5.33 0.43
C LEU A 437 -25.43 -6.77 -0.12
N GLU A 438 -24.26 -7.41 -0.07
CA GLU A 438 -24.07 -8.74 -0.69
C GLU A 438 -23.93 -9.89 0.33
N GLY A 439 -24.03 -9.58 1.63
CA GLY A 439 -23.93 -10.57 2.70
C GLY A 439 -22.56 -11.26 2.76
N ARG A 440 -22.47 -12.35 3.55
CA ARG A 440 -21.23 -13.08 3.87
C ARG A 440 -20.41 -13.60 2.67
N ARG A 441 -20.91 -13.47 1.43
CA ARG A 441 -20.30 -14.02 0.21
C ARG A 441 -19.20 -13.15 -0.42
N GLU A 442 -19.21 -11.83 -0.20
CA GLU A 442 -18.06 -10.97 -0.52
C GLU A 442 -17.23 -10.70 0.76
N GLN A 443 -16.64 -11.75 1.33
CA GLN A 443 -15.53 -11.57 2.26
C GLN A 443 -14.31 -11.15 1.46
N LYS A 444 -14.12 -9.84 1.23
CA LYS A 444 -12.94 -9.35 0.50
C LYS A 444 -11.66 -9.49 1.32
N PHE A 445 -11.77 -9.61 2.63
CA PHE A 445 -10.61 -9.69 3.51
C PHE A 445 -10.94 -10.26 4.89
N ALA A 446 -10.13 -11.21 5.36
CA ALA A 446 -9.95 -11.54 6.77
C ALA A 446 -8.46 -11.72 7.04
N ARG A 447 -7.95 -11.04 8.07
CA ARG A 447 -6.57 -11.17 8.49
C ARG A 447 -6.47 -11.37 9.99
N GLU A 448 -5.72 -12.38 10.38
CA GLU A 448 -5.24 -12.55 11.74
C GLU A 448 -4.20 -11.46 12.04
N MET A 449 -4.57 -10.56 12.94
CA MET A 449 -3.80 -9.39 13.36
C MET A 449 -2.81 -9.71 14.47
N ALA A 450 -3.14 -10.67 15.34
CA ALA A 450 -2.29 -11.10 16.44
C ALA A 450 -2.76 -12.46 16.97
N ALA A 451 -1.81 -13.31 17.37
CA ALA A 451 -2.07 -14.39 18.30
C ALA A 451 -2.14 -13.80 19.72
N VAL A 452 -3.29 -13.94 20.38
CA VAL A 452 -3.52 -13.48 21.75
C VAL A 452 -3.36 -14.65 22.70
N ARG A 453 -2.60 -14.46 23.77
CA ARG A 453 -2.54 -15.43 24.86
C ARG A 453 -2.93 -14.76 26.16
N PHE A 454 -4.08 -15.17 26.72
CA PHE A 454 -4.47 -14.78 28.07
C PHE A 454 -4.03 -15.89 29.04
N ASP A 455 -3.32 -15.51 30.09
CA ASP A 455 -2.83 -16.39 31.14
C ASP A 455 -3.97 -16.86 32.09
N GLY A 456 -5.17 -16.24 32.06
CA GLY A 456 -6.35 -16.78 32.76
C GLY A 456 -7.71 -16.12 32.50
N ALA A 457 -8.77 -16.68 33.09
CA ALA A 457 -10.16 -16.21 32.97
C ALA A 457 -10.36 -14.75 33.44
N ARG A 458 -9.53 -14.29 34.38
CA ARG A 458 -9.56 -12.92 34.92
C ARG A 458 -9.16 -11.86 33.89
N GLU A 459 -8.25 -12.18 32.99
CA GLU A 459 -7.81 -11.27 31.92
C GLU A 459 -8.85 -11.21 30.80
N TRP A 460 -9.51 -12.34 30.54
CA TRP A 460 -10.67 -12.41 29.66
C TRP A 460 -11.84 -11.56 30.19
N GLU A 461 -12.22 -11.72 31.46
CA GLU A 461 -13.27 -10.90 32.09
C GLU A 461 -12.92 -9.41 32.05
N ARG A 462 -11.65 -9.06 32.28
CA ARG A 462 -11.19 -7.67 32.21
C ARG A 462 -11.29 -7.10 30.79
N PHE A 463 -10.91 -7.87 29.77
CA PHE A 463 -11.08 -7.49 28.35
C PHE A 463 -12.56 -7.33 28.00
N HIS A 464 -13.40 -8.27 28.43
CA HIS A 464 -14.85 -8.24 28.21
C HIS A 464 -15.51 -7.01 28.85
N ASP A 465 -15.12 -6.66 30.08
CA ASP A 465 -15.58 -5.46 30.77
C ASP A 465 -15.12 -4.15 30.12
N MET A 466 -13.94 -4.15 29.50
CA MET A 466 -13.48 -3.00 28.71
C MET A 466 -14.32 -2.82 27.45
N VAL A 467 -14.68 -3.92 26.78
CA VAL A 467 -15.53 -3.91 25.58
C VAL A 467 -16.96 -3.46 25.90
N ARG A 468 -17.55 -3.92 27.01
CA ARG A 468 -18.89 -3.50 27.47
C ARG A 468 -19.00 -2.00 27.73
N LYS A 469 -17.88 -1.35 28.05
CA LYS A 469 -17.81 0.10 28.31
C LYS A 469 -17.70 0.93 27.03
N LEU A 470 -17.60 0.31 25.86
CA LEU A 470 -17.55 1.02 24.59
C LEU A 470 -18.92 1.67 24.26
N PRO A 471 -18.95 2.94 23.81
CA PRO A 471 -20.19 3.62 23.43
C PRO A 471 -20.94 2.86 22.32
N GLY A 472 -22.24 2.61 22.52
CA GLY A 472 -23.10 1.90 21.56
C GLY A 472 -23.16 0.38 21.72
N TYR A 473 -22.53 -0.18 22.77
CA TYR A 473 -22.50 -1.62 22.99
C TYR A 473 -23.90 -2.24 23.15
N ARG A 474 -24.21 -3.32 22.41
CA ARG A 474 -25.38 -4.18 22.60
C ARG A 474 -24.95 -5.65 22.69
N GLU A 475 -25.53 -6.40 23.61
CA GLU A 475 -25.27 -7.83 23.74
C GLU A 475 -26.44 -8.58 23.08
N GLU A 476 -26.17 -9.28 21.97
CA GLU A 476 -27.16 -10.14 21.33
C GLU A 476 -26.83 -11.61 21.67
N GLY A 477 -27.83 -12.39 22.08
CA GLY A 477 -27.63 -13.80 22.39
C GLY A 477 -27.38 -14.60 21.11
N GLY A 478 -26.14 -14.99 20.85
CA GLY A 478 -25.79 -15.87 19.73
C GLY A 478 -26.30 -17.30 19.93
N SER A 479 -26.82 -17.92 18.87
CA SER A 479 -27.19 -19.35 18.87
C SER A 479 -25.93 -20.24 19.01
N PRO A 480 -25.98 -21.33 19.80
CA PRO A 480 -24.81 -22.16 20.08
C PRO A 480 -24.54 -23.12 18.91
N ALA A 481 -23.67 -22.73 17.98
CA ALA A 481 -22.75 -23.61 17.23
C ALA A 481 -22.14 -22.84 16.04
N ALA A 482 -20.89 -22.42 16.19
CA ALA A 482 -20.00 -22.17 15.06
C ALA A 482 -18.60 -22.56 15.51
N THR A 483 -18.32 -23.85 15.50
CA THR A 483 -16.96 -24.36 15.54
C THR A 483 -16.19 -23.77 14.37
N GLY A 484 -15.06 -23.12 14.66
CA GLY A 484 -14.22 -22.47 13.67
C GLY A 484 -13.72 -23.47 12.63
N SER A 485 -14.29 -23.41 11.43
CA SER A 485 -13.66 -23.87 10.19
C SER A 485 -14.42 -23.25 9.03
N ALA A 486 -13.85 -22.19 8.46
CA ALA A 486 -14.19 -21.69 7.13
C ALA A 486 -12.91 -21.11 6.52
N THR A 487 -11.90 -21.97 6.42
CA THR A 487 -10.88 -21.84 5.40
C THR A 487 -11.61 -21.86 4.06
N VAL A 488 -11.33 -20.89 3.21
CA VAL A 488 -11.76 -20.87 1.81
C VAL A 488 -11.28 -22.19 1.17
N GLN A 489 -12.21 -23.12 0.92
CA GLN A 489 -12.02 -24.14 -0.09
C GLN A 489 -12.39 -23.48 -1.42
N ASP A 490 -11.37 -23.09 -2.18
CA ASP A 490 -11.55 -22.89 -3.61
C ASP A 490 -11.92 -24.26 -4.20
N GLU A 491 -13.19 -24.43 -4.59
CA GLU A 491 -13.56 -25.46 -5.55
C GLU A 491 -12.91 -25.10 -6.88
N LEU A 492 -11.78 -25.72 -7.18
CA LEU A 492 -11.23 -25.80 -8.53
C LEU A 492 -12.31 -26.45 -9.42
N PRO A 493 -12.70 -25.84 -10.56
CA PRO A 493 -13.39 -26.59 -11.58
C PRO A 493 -12.43 -27.63 -12.13
N GLU A 494 -12.79 -28.91 -12.02
CA GLU A 494 -12.18 -29.96 -12.85
C GLU A 494 -12.36 -29.58 -14.32
N TYR A 495 -11.26 -29.32 -15.03
CA TYR A 495 -10.96 -29.85 -16.37
C TYR A 495 -9.46 -29.74 -16.67
#